data_AF-A0A7S2P4N8-F1
#
_entry.id   AF-A0A7S2P4N8-F1
#
_cell.length_a   1.000
_cell.length_b   1.000
_cell.length_c   1.000
_cell.angle_alpha   90.00
_cell.angle_beta   90.00
_cell.angle_gamma   90.00
#
_symmetry.space_group_name_H-M   'P 1'
#
loop_
_entity.id
_entity.type
_entity.pdbx_description
1 polymer ?
#
loop_
_entity_poly.entity_id
_entity_poly.type
_entity_poly.pdbx_seq_one_letter_code
_entity_poly.pdbx_strand_id
1 'polypeptide(L)'
;GGYTLNKAALKMLVASFPNCAPHDVTSVEDVLVTQCLQKGGIEPYRTTDETGAERYDHVSPEVEFNFDSKKNPLFWYSYYTGNENIGPQRVVKRAVSFHLKDSKPTVENMMRRVHAILYGHCANVTLGPPVPTNPFEIARYVILMSL
;
A
#
# COMPACT_ATOMS: atom_id res chain seq x y z
N GLY A 1 -3.77 1.69 -4.82
CA GLY A 1 -2.69 1.35 -3.90
C GLY A 1 -1.53 0.78 -4.68
N GLY A 2 -0.86 -0.18 -4.08
CA GLY A 2 0.15 -1.01 -4.72
C GLY A 2 0.30 -2.30 -3.93
N TYR A 3 0.80 -3.34 -4.58
CA TYR A 3 1.00 -4.64 -3.99
C TYR A 3 2.41 -5.15 -4.33
N THR A 4 2.97 -6.01 -3.49
CA THR A 4 4.30 -6.59 -3.72
C THR A 4 4.18 -8.08 -3.86
N LEU A 5 4.72 -8.64 -4.95
CA LEU A 5 4.73 -10.08 -5.17
C LEU A 5 6.17 -10.60 -5.13
N ASN A 6 6.36 -11.73 -4.44
CA ASN A 6 7.60 -12.47 -4.60
C ASN A 6 7.65 -13.13 -6.00
N LYS A 7 8.85 -13.56 -6.41
CA LYS A 7 9.08 -14.12 -7.75
C LYS A 7 8.20 -15.35 -8.06
N ALA A 8 7.90 -16.18 -7.07
CA ALA A 8 7.09 -17.38 -7.25
C ALA A 8 5.62 -17.03 -7.51
N ALA A 9 5.06 -16.10 -6.73
CA ALA A 9 3.69 -15.63 -6.91
C ALA A 9 3.51 -14.88 -8.23
N LEU A 10 4.47 -14.01 -8.60
CA LEU A 10 4.44 -13.34 -9.89
C LEU A 10 4.47 -14.35 -11.05
N LYS A 11 5.33 -15.38 -10.98
CA LYS A 11 5.38 -16.43 -12.00
C LYS A 11 4.05 -17.16 -12.12
N MET A 12 3.41 -17.46 -10.99
CA MET A 12 2.12 -18.14 -10.98
C MET A 12 1.02 -17.25 -11.59
N LEU A 13 0.93 -15.99 -11.15
CA LEU A 13 -0.04 -15.02 -11.67
C LEU A 13 0.07 -14.88 -13.19
N VAL A 14 1.28 -14.66 -13.72
CA VAL A 14 1.48 -14.52 -15.17
C VAL A 14 1.06 -15.78 -15.93
N ALA A 15 1.37 -16.97 -15.39
CA ALA A 15 0.96 -18.22 -16.00
C ALA A 15 -0.57 -18.44 -15.97
N SER A 16 -1.28 -17.77 -15.05
CA SER A 16 -2.74 -17.88 -14.91
C SER A 16 -3.53 -17.00 -15.88
N PHE A 17 -2.95 -15.92 -16.42
CA PHE A 17 -3.67 -14.92 -17.22
C PHE A 17 -4.51 -15.48 -18.39
N PRO A 18 -4.04 -16.49 -19.16
CA PRO A 18 -4.88 -17.05 -20.23
C PRO A 18 -6.21 -17.63 -19.75
N ASN A 19 -6.30 -18.03 -18.47
CA ASN A 19 -7.44 -18.73 -17.88
C ASN A 19 -8.10 -17.95 -16.74
N CYS A 20 -7.55 -16.82 -16.33
CA CYS A 20 -8.04 -16.04 -15.21
C CYS A 20 -8.31 -14.60 -15.64
N ALA A 21 -9.60 -14.29 -15.80
CA ALA A 21 -10.09 -12.98 -16.22
C ALA A 21 -9.45 -12.43 -17.53
N PRO A 22 -9.22 -13.25 -18.59
CA PRO A 22 -8.43 -12.84 -19.76
C PRO A 22 -9.07 -11.70 -20.59
N HIS A 23 -10.35 -11.43 -20.39
CA HIS A 23 -11.12 -10.45 -21.14
C HIS A 23 -11.85 -9.44 -20.24
N ASP A 24 -11.64 -9.51 -18.93
CA ASP A 24 -12.31 -8.62 -18.00
C ASP A 24 -11.59 -7.28 -17.95
N VAL A 25 -12.35 -6.20 -18.12
CA VAL A 25 -11.86 -4.82 -17.99
C VAL A 25 -12.65 -4.18 -16.85
N THR A 26 -11.98 -3.88 -15.75
CA THR A 26 -12.62 -3.38 -14.53
C THR A 26 -11.72 -2.43 -13.76
N SER A 27 -12.35 -1.59 -12.93
CA SER A 27 -11.64 -0.72 -11.98
C SER A 27 -11.18 -1.45 -10.71
N VAL A 28 -11.61 -2.70 -10.51
CA VAL A 28 -11.24 -3.55 -9.36
C VAL A 28 -10.25 -4.66 -9.75
N GLU A 29 -9.27 -4.33 -10.58
CA GLU A 29 -8.25 -5.28 -11.07
C GLU A 29 -7.52 -5.99 -9.93
N ASP A 30 -7.22 -5.30 -8.83
CA ASP A 30 -6.59 -5.87 -7.64
C ASP A 30 -7.39 -7.06 -7.04
N VAL A 31 -8.74 -7.05 -7.11
CA VAL A 31 -9.57 -8.21 -6.69
C VAL A 31 -9.43 -9.36 -7.66
N LEU A 32 -9.38 -9.10 -8.97
CA LEU A 32 -9.18 -10.16 -9.95
C LEU A 32 -7.81 -10.80 -9.78
N VAL A 33 -6.76 -10.00 -9.59
CA VAL A 33 -5.41 -10.50 -9.29
C VAL A 33 -5.43 -11.37 -8.03
N THR A 34 -6.11 -10.93 -6.98
CA THR A 34 -6.27 -11.71 -5.73
C THR A 34 -6.96 -13.04 -5.98
N GLN A 35 -8.06 -13.05 -6.73
CA GLN A 35 -8.77 -14.28 -7.08
C GLN A 35 -7.91 -15.23 -7.93
N CYS A 36 -7.12 -14.70 -8.87
CA CYS A 36 -6.20 -15.51 -9.67
C CYS A 36 -5.11 -16.14 -8.80
N LEU A 37 -4.56 -15.36 -7.86
CA LEU A 37 -3.56 -15.85 -6.92
C LEU A 37 -4.13 -16.94 -5.99
N GLN A 38 -5.34 -16.77 -5.48
CA GLN A 38 -6.03 -17.78 -4.65
C GLN A 38 -6.35 -19.06 -5.42
N LYS A 39 -6.77 -18.98 -6.69
CA LYS A 39 -6.99 -20.16 -7.55
C LYS A 39 -5.74 -21.00 -7.74
N GLY A 40 -4.56 -20.39 -7.71
CA GLY A 40 -3.28 -21.09 -7.72
C GLY A 40 -2.73 -21.45 -6.33
N GLY A 41 -3.55 -21.34 -5.28
CA GLY A 41 -3.20 -21.72 -3.91
C GLY A 41 -2.32 -20.70 -3.18
N ILE A 42 -2.30 -19.44 -3.61
CA ILE A 42 -1.53 -18.36 -2.99
C ILE A 42 -2.49 -17.39 -2.31
N GLU A 43 -2.39 -17.32 -0.98
CA GLU A 43 -3.20 -16.40 -0.17
C GLU A 43 -2.49 -15.04 0.04
N PRO A 44 -3.25 -13.93 0.09
CA PRO A 44 -2.73 -12.63 0.48
C PRO A 44 -2.21 -12.64 1.92
N TYR A 45 -1.08 -11.96 2.15
CA TYR A 45 -0.58 -11.70 3.49
C TYR A 45 -1.14 -10.39 4.07
N ARG A 46 -1.49 -10.39 5.36
CA ARG A 46 -1.97 -9.20 6.06
C ARG A 46 -0.88 -8.12 6.09
N THR A 47 -1.22 -6.93 5.60
CA THR A 47 -0.27 -5.82 5.43
C THR A 47 -0.11 -4.94 6.65
N THR A 48 -0.94 -5.09 7.66
CA THR A 48 -0.83 -4.28 8.88
C THR A 48 0.32 -4.77 9.77
N ASP A 49 0.82 -3.90 10.64
CA ASP A 49 1.67 -4.34 11.76
C ASP A 49 0.85 -4.99 12.90
N GLU A 50 1.54 -5.35 13.97
CA GLU A 50 0.97 -5.92 15.20
C GLU A 50 -0.03 -5.00 15.92
N THR A 51 0.01 -3.70 15.64
CA THR A 51 -0.94 -2.70 16.17
C THR A 51 -2.11 -2.42 15.23
N GLY A 52 -2.14 -3.09 14.06
CA GLY A 52 -3.15 -2.85 13.04
C GLY A 52 -2.87 -1.64 12.14
N ALA A 53 -1.69 -1.02 12.24
CA ALA A 53 -1.32 0.13 11.41
C ALA A 53 -0.93 -0.30 9.99
N GLU A 54 -1.33 0.49 9.00
CA GLU A 54 -1.18 0.18 7.56
C GLU A 54 0.25 0.39 7.08
N ARG A 55 0.69 -0.50 6.17
CA ARG A 55 1.99 -0.39 5.48
C ARG A 55 1.86 0.11 4.05
N TYR A 56 0.69 -0.03 3.43
CA TYR A 56 0.42 0.33 2.04
C TYR A 56 -0.79 1.25 2.01
N ASP A 57 -0.56 2.54 1.85
CA ASP A 57 -1.60 3.55 1.93
C ASP A 57 -2.16 3.88 0.53
N HIS A 58 -3.48 3.90 0.40
CA HIS A 58 -4.14 4.18 -0.88
C HIS A 58 -4.38 5.68 -1.13
N VAL A 59 -4.08 6.52 -0.14
CA VAL A 59 -4.25 7.96 -0.18
C VAL A 59 -2.95 8.65 0.27
N SER A 60 -2.95 9.98 0.27
CA SER A 60 -1.77 10.73 0.70
C SER A 60 -1.60 10.66 2.21
N PRO A 61 -0.38 10.88 2.75
CA PRO A 61 -0.16 10.89 4.19
C PRO A 61 -1.04 11.90 4.94
N GLU A 62 -1.41 13.01 4.30
CA GLU A 62 -2.34 13.99 4.87
C GLU A 62 -3.76 13.44 5.00
N VAL A 63 -4.26 12.75 3.96
CA VAL A 63 -5.59 12.13 4.02
C VAL A 63 -5.58 11.01 5.04
N GLU A 64 -4.57 10.14 5.03
CA GLU A 64 -4.45 9.02 5.96
C GLU A 64 -4.44 9.51 7.41
N PHE A 65 -3.66 10.54 7.72
CA PHE A 65 -3.60 11.12 9.07
C PHE A 65 -4.95 11.64 9.56
N ASN A 66 -5.73 12.27 8.68
CA ASN A 66 -7.01 12.89 9.03
C ASN A 66 -8.21 11.95 8.84
N PHE A 67 -7.99 10.74 8.31
CA PHE A 67 -9.07 9.83 7.98
C PHE A 67 -9.65 9.17 9.22
N ASP A 68 -10.99 9.14 9.26
CA ASP A 68 -11.78 8.53 10.31
C ASP A 68 -12.94 7.79 9.61
N SER A 69 -12.86 6.45 9.60
CA SER A 69 -13.84 5.59 8.94
C SER A 69 -15.23 5.70 9.57
N LYS A 70 -15.31 6.01 10.87
CA LYS A 70 -16.59 6.21 11.57
C LYS A 70 -17.30 7.48 11.13
N LYS A 71 -16.53 8.51 10.74
CA LYS A 71 -17.06 9.77 10.19
C LYS A 71 -17.35 9.69 8.69
N ASN A 72 -16.71 8.77 7.98
CA ASN A 72 -16.82 8.64 6.53
C ASN A 72 -17.21 7.21 6.10
N PRO A 73 -18.33 6.65 6.59
CA PRO A 73 -18.65 5.23 6.40
C PRO A 73 -18.93 4.84 4.94
N LEU A 74 -19.33 5.80 4.10
CA LEU A 74 -19.61 5.57 2.67
C LEU A 74 -18.38 5.74 1.77
N PHE A 75 -17.25 6.20 2.30
CA PHE A 75 -16.04 6.27 1.52
C PHE A 75 -15.53 4.85 1.29
N TRP A 76 -15.22 4.50 0.03
CA TRP A 76 -14.82 3.15 -0.36
C TRP A 76 -13.72 2.58 0.55
N TYR A 77 -12.77 3.43 0.97
CA TYR A 77 -11.67 3.04 1.84
C TYR A 77 -12.13 2.51 3.21
N SER A 78 -13.25 3.02 3.75
CA SER A 78 -13.86 2.54 4.99
C SER A 78 -14.36 1.11 4.89
N TYR A 79 -14.79 0.68 3.69
CA TYR A 79 -15.32 -0.67 3.48
C TYR A 79 -14.22 -1.73 3.51
N TYR A 80 -12.98 -1.33 3.25
CA TYR A 80 -11.93 -2.27 2.88
C TYR A 80 -10.68 -2.26 3.78
N THR A 81 -10.34 -1.12 4.38
CA THR A 81 -9.14 -1.00 5.22
C THR A 81 -9.18 -1.88 6.48
N GLY A 82 -10.37 -2.15 7.06
CA GLY A 82 -10.51 -2.85 8.35
C GLY A 82 -9.77 -2.18 9.53
N ASN A 83 -9.01 -1.12 9.29
CA ASN A 83 -8.21 -0.37 10.23
C ASN A 83 -9.07 0.69 10.92
N GLU A 84 -9.21 0.54 12.24
CA GLU A 84 -9.95 1.47 13.10
C GLU A 84 -9.07 2.57 13.71
N ASN A 85 -7.75 2.51 13.50
CA ASN A 85 -6.83 3.53 14.00
C ASN A 85 -7.02 4.86 13.24
N ILE A 86 -6.74 5.95 13.94
CA ILE A 86 -6.82 7.33 13.46
C ILE A 86 -5.49 8.05 13.72
N GLY A 87 -5.21 9.12 12.98
CA GLY A 87 -4.03 9.94 13.24
C GLY A 87 -2.71 9.19 13.03
N PRO A 88 -1.67 9.47 13.84
CA PRO A 88 -0.36 8.83 13.70
C PRO A 88 -0.38 7.30 13.85
N GLN A 89 -1.38 6.74 14.52
CA GLN A 89 -1.49 5.29 14.75
C GLN A 89 -2.04 4.53 13.54
N ARG A 90 -2.55 5.26 12.54
CA ARG A 90 -3.13 4.65 11.35
C ARG A 90 -2.09 4.03 10.44
N VAL A 91 -0.89 4.61 10.40
CA VAL A 91 0.21 4.22 9.51
C VAL A 91 1.40 3.76 10.32
N VAL A 92 2.10 2.73 9.83
CA VAL A 92 3.34 2.29 10.46
C VAL A 92 4.42 3.38 10.40
N LYS A 93 5.39 3.32 11.31
CA LYS A 93 6.57 4.22 11.28
C LYS A 93 7.38 4.13 9.97
N ARG A 94 7.25 3.03 9.22
CA ARG A 94 7.98 2.75 7.98
C ARG A 94 7.01 2.21 6.93
N ALA A 95 6.20 3.11 6.36
CA ALA A 95 5.29 2.76 5.28
C ALA A 95 6.08 2.29 4.05
N VAL A 96 5.51 1.34 3.31
CA VAL A 96 6.08 0.81 2.08
C VAL A 96 5.71 1.68 0.90
N SER A 97 4.46 2.14 0.84
CA SER A 97 3.98 3.00 -0.23
C SER A 97 2.80 3.84 0.21
N PHE A 98 2.63 5.02 -0.39
CA PHE A 98 1.45 5.86 -0.27
C PHE A 98 1.13 6.53 -1.61
N HIS A 99 -0.11 6.98 -1.80
CA HIS A 99 -0.55 7.60 -3.04
C HIS A 99 -0.45 9.13 -2.97
N LEU A 100 0.26 9.74 -3.90
CA LEU A 100 0.30 11.21 -4.04
C LEU A 100 -0.64 11.71 -5.14
N LYS A 101 -1.65 10.92 -5.53
CA LYS A 101 -2.64 11.32 -6.53
C LYS A 101 -3.30 12.64 -6.14
N ASP A 102 -3.48 13.53 -7.12
CA ASP A 102 -4.12 14.84 -6.96
C ASP A 102 -3.44 15.78 -5.94
N SER A 103 -2.17 15.51 -5.59
CA SER A 103 -1.42 16.38 -4.68
C SER A 103 -1.05 17.71 -5.35
N LYS A 104 -1.22 18.81 -4.62
CA LYS A 104 -0.86 20.16 -5.04
C LYS A 104 0.56 20.53 -4.56
N PRO A 105 1.35 21.33 -5.31
CA PRO A 105 1.03 21.96 -6.60
C PRO A 105 1.10 20.99 -7.80
N THR A 106 1.94 19.96 -7.76
CA THR A 106 1.94 18.83 -8.71
C THR A 106 2.42 17.55 -8.02
N VAL A 107 2.01 16.38 -8.54
CA VAL A 107 2.50 15.07 -8.06
C VAL A 107 4.03 14.99 -8.14
N GLU A 108 4.62 15.50 -9.22
CA GLU A 108 6.08 15.51 -9.40
C GLU A 108 6.79 16.30 -8.30
N ASN A 109 6.33 17.51 -7.99
CA ASN A 109 6.92 18.35 -6.96
C ASN A 109 6.81 17.69 -5.58
N MET A 110 5.69 17.01 -5.32
CA MET A 110 5.48 16.29 -4.08
C MET A 110 6.37 15.05 -3.97
N MET A 111 6.52 14.27 -5.03
CA MET A 111 7.48 13.16 -5.08
C MET A 111 8.91 13.64 -4.83
N ARG A 112 9.33 14.73 -5.49
CA ARG A 112 10.65 15.36 -5.28
C ARG A 112 10.83 15.79 -3.82
N ARG A 113 9.83 16.44 -3.23
CA ARG A 113 9.87 16.90 -1.84
C ARG A 113 9.95 15.74 -0.84
N VAL A 114 9.14 14.70 -1.04
CA VAL A 114 9.18 13.49 -0.21
C VAL A 114 10.57 12.87 -0.24
N HIS A 115 11.16 12.70 -1.43
CA HIS A 115 12.51 12.14 -1.54
C HIS A 115 13.55 13.07 -0.91
N ALA A 116 13.45 14.39 -1.12
CA ALA A 116 14.34 15.36 -0.47
C ALA A 116 14.30 15.24 1.06
N ILE A 117 13.13 15.03 1.65
CA ILE A 117 12.98 14.76 3.09
C ILE A 117 13.66 13.44 3.45
N LEU A 118 13.30 12.33 2.78
CA LEU A 118 13.80 10.98 3.11
C LEU A 118 15.33 10.87 3.01
N TYR A 119 15.95 11.57 2.07
CA TYR A 119 17.40 11.58 1.86
C TYR A 119 18.13 12.72 2.59
N GLY A 120 17.45 13.44 3.48
CA GLY A 120 18.08 14.46 4.33
C GLY A 120 18.55 15.72 3.57
N HIS A 121 17.96 16.02 2.41
CA HIS A 121 18.25 17.22 1.64
C HIS A 121 17.49 18.46 2.15
N CYS A 122 16.59 18.30 3.12
CA CYS A 122 15.86 19.40 3.76
C CYS A 122 16.45 19.72 5.14
N ALA A 123 16.71 20.99 5.42
CA ALA A 123 17.06 21.45 6.77
C ALA A 123 15.84 21.43 7.70
N ASN A 124 16.06 21.23 9.01
CA ASN A 124 15.03 21.26 10.06
C ASN A 124 13.87 20.25 9.89
N VAL A 125 14.18 19.05 9.39
CA VAL A 125 13.19 17.95 9.35
C VAL A 125 13.61 16.86 10.34
N THR A 126 12.70 16.53 11.26
CA THR A 126 12.87 15.34 12.12
C THR A 126 12.50 14.11 11.30
N LEU A 127 13.51 13.35 10.85
CA LEU A 127 13.27 12.08 10.20
C LEU A 127 12.84 11.03 11.22
N GLY A 128 12.04 10.06 10.76
CA GLY A 128 11.79 8.84 11.50
C GLY A 128 13.09 8.08 11.79
N PRO A 129 13.04 6.99 12.59
CA PRO A 129 14.22 6.20 12.89
C PRO A 129 14.95 5.76 11.60
N PRO A 130 16.30 5.71 11.60
CA PRO A 130 17.09 5.44 10.40
C PRO A 130 16.62 4.18 9.67
N VAL A 131 16.64 4.21 8.33
CA VAL A 131 16.31 3.06 7.49
C VAL A 131 17.33 1.95 7.76
N PRO A 132 16.93 0.70 8.07
CA PRO A 132 17.86 -0.40 8.23
C PRO A 132 18.58 -0.64 6.90
N THR A 133 19.90 -0.76 6.94
CA THR A 133 20.73 -0.99 5.76
C THR A 133 20.64 -2.42 5.23
N ASN A 134 19.82 -3.28 5.83
CA ASN A 134 19.68 -4.68 5.44
C ASN A 134 18.47 -4.87 4.51
N PRO A 135 18.67 -5.04 3.20
CA PRO A 135 17.59 -5.15 2.21
C PRO A 135 16.75 -6.43 2.33
N PHE A 136 17.16 -7.40 3.16
CA PHE A 136 16.54 -8.73 3.23
C PHE A 136 15.29 -8.82 4.13
N GLU A 137 14.95 -7.78 4.90
CA GLU A 137 13.73 -7.78 5.73
C GLU A 137 12.45 -7.41 4.95
N ILE A 138 12.58 -6.87 3.73
CA ILE A 138 11.44 -6.29 3.00
C ILE A 138 10.77 -7.32 2.05
N ALA A 139 11.44 -8.42 1.71
CA ALA A 139 11.14 -9.17 0.47
C ALA A 139 10.65 -10.63 0.65
N ARG A 140 9.87 -10.96 1.69
CA ARG A 140 9.37 -12.34 1.89
C ARG A 140 7.90 -12.59 1.57
N TYR A 141 7.11 -11.57 1.24
CA TYR A 141 5.66 -11.73 1.25
C TYR A 141 5.01 -11.48 -0.11
N VAL A 142 4.01 -12.31 -0.39
CA VAL A 142 2.95 -12.00 -1.35
C VAL A 142 2.02 -11.07 -0.60
N ILE A 143 2.12 -9.79 -0.91
CA ILE A 143 1.32 -8.74 -0.32
C ILE A 143 0.34 -8.35 -1.39
N LEU A 144 -0.81 -8.99 -1.41
CA LEU A 144 -2.01 -8.49 -2.06
C LEU A 144 -2.85 -7.87 -0.98
N MET A 145 -3.21 -6.60 -1.14
CA MET A 145 -4.25 -6.04 -0.30
C MET A 145 -5.59 -6.59 -0.80
N SER A 146 -6.37 -7.13 0.12
CA SER A 146 -7.82 -7.22 -0.08
C SER A 146 -8.28 -5.83 -0.50
N LEU A 147 -8.91 -5.75 -1.67
CA LEU A 147 -9.54 -4.50 -2.08
C LEU A 147 -10.44 -4.00 -1.01
#